data_AF-A0A3A2HYD9-F1
#
_entry.id   AF-A0A3A2HYD9-F1
#
_cell.length_a   1.000
_cell.length_b   1.000
_cell.length_c   1.000
_cell.angle_alpha   90.00
_cell.angle_beta   90.00
_cell.angle_gamma   90.00
#
_symmetry.space_group_name_H-M   'P 1'
#
loop_
_entity.id
_entity.type
_entity.pdbx_description
1 polymer ?
#
loop_
_entity_poly.entity_id
_entity_poly.type
_entity_poly.pdbx_seq_one_letter_code
_entity_poly.pdbx_strand_id
1 'polypeptide(L)'
;MSALPFPSTTTLLELETAFETPARNLTKSRGKNIHRYVSAKMGKRVTVESFLECAACYHFDFEPSIVRFCSQPIRFSYCLNGKSHTYVPDFLVQFDTGEFKLYEVKSDMESSKAEFECEWEAKVQAALELGLELELVTEEDILDKVIFRNLKLLHRYASRDNLNDSHQTLLTILKMNGTQTAKSLGHQLGLSGRKILPLLCDLLSRNLLKTSLETPLSLESEFELGCYA
;
A
#
# COMPACT_ATOMS: atom_id res chain seq x y z
N MET A 1 17.08 7.89 -21.64
CA MET A 1 16.03 7.14 -20.92
C MET A 1 14.90 6.94 -21.91
N SER A 2 14.67 5.71 -22.36
CA SER A 2 13.51 5.39 -23.21
C SER A 2 12.25 5.52 -22.36
N ALA A 3 11.26 6.27 -22.83
CA ALA A 3 9.95 6.30 -22.20
C ALA A 3 9.38 4.89 -22.14
N LEU A 4 8.74 4.54 -21.01
CA LEU A 4 8.03 3.28 -20.90
C LEU A 4 6.97 3.18 -21.99
N PRO A 5 6.87 2.04 -22.69
CA PRO A 5 5.78 1.84 -23.63
C PRO A 5 4.46 1.84 -22.86
N PHE A 6 3.41 2.43 -23.45
CA PHE A 6 2.08 2.36 -22.85
C PHE A 6 1.53 0.94 -22.97
N PRO A 7 0.82 0.43 -21.93
CA PRO A 7 0.17 -0.87 -22.02
C PRO A 7 -0.81 -0.93 -23.20
N SER A 8 -0.88 -2.10 -23.84
CA SER A 8 -1.86 -2.33 -24.90
C SER A 8 -3.30 -2.26 -24.37
N THR A 9 -4.29 -2.03 -25.23
CA THR A 9 -5.71 -2.02 -24.82
C THR A 9 -6.13 -3.34 -24.13
N THR A 10 -5.61 -4.47 -24.62
CA THR A 10 -5.86 -5.78 -24.01
C THR A 10 -5.25 -5.86 -22.62
N THR A 11 -4.00 -5.42 -22.46
CA THR A 11 -3.31 -5.39 -21.17
C THR A 11 -4.06 -4.49 -20.18
N LEU A 12 -4.50 -3.30 -20.59
CA LEU A 12 -5.29 -2.41 -19.73
C LEU A 12 -6.59 -3.07 -19.26
N LEU A 13 -7.28 -3.78 -20.14
CA LEU A 13 -8.51 -4.50 -19.77
C LEU A 13 -8.22 -5.61 -18.76
N GLU A 14 -7.12 -6.34 -18.91
CA GLU A 14 -6.69 -7.37 -17.96
C GLU A 14 -6.34 -6.78 -16.59
N LEU A 15 -5.61 -5.66 -16.56
CA LEU A 15 -5.27 -4.94 -15.33
C LEU A 15 -6.53 -4.44 -14.61
N GLU A 16 -7.47 -3.83 -15.33
CA GLU A 16 -8.74 -3.38 -14.78
C GLU A 16 -9.55 -4.54 -14.19
N THR A 17 -9.60 -5.65 -14.93
CA THR A 17 -10.32 -6.86 -14.52
C THR A 17 -9.71 -7.51 -13.29
N ALA A 18 -8.38 -7.43 -13.13
CA ALA A 18 -7.64 -8.07 -12.03
C ALA A 18 -8.09 -7.61 -10.64
N PHE A 19 -8.59 -6.38 -10.48
CA PHE A 19 -9.06 -5.88 -9.19
C PHE A 19 -10.31 -6.58 -8.68
N GLU A 20 -11.10 -7.17 -9.57
CA GLU A 20 -12.30 -7.94 -9.23
C GLU A 20 -12.06 -9.45 -9.36
N THR A 21 -11.34 -9.87 -10.40
CA THR A 21 -11.02 -11.27 -10.66
C THR A 21 -9.52 -11.45 -10.88
N PRO A 22 -8.74 -11.63 -9.80
CA PRO A 22 -7.29 -11.83 -9.90
C PRO A 22 -6.96 -13.15 -10.60
N ALA A 23 -5.81 -13.19 -11.28
CA ALA A 23 -5.34 -14.36 -12.03
C ALA A 23 -5.13 -15.61 -11.17
N ARG A 24 -4.95 -15.45 -9.85
CA ARG A 24 -4.94 -16.57 -8.90
C ARG A 24 -5.87 -16.31 -7.72
N ASN A 25 -6.83 -17.22 -7.55
CA ASN A 25 -7.62 -17.32 -6.33
C ASN A 25 -6.87 -18.17 -5.30
N LEU A 26 -6.36 -17.52 -4.24
CA LEU A 26 -5.60 -18.19 -3.20
C LEU A 26 -6.52 -19.02 -2.28
N THR A 27 -6.29 -20.33 -2.26
CA THR A 27 -6.97 -21.30 -1.37
C THR A 27 -5.97 -22.03 -0.49
N LYS A 28 -6.42 -22.52 0.68
CA LYS A 28 -5.53 -23.23 1.63
C LYS A 28 -4.74 -24.32 0.90
N SER A 29 -3.42 -24.27 1.02
CA SER A 29 -2.51 -25.28 0.46
C SER A 29 -1.66 -25.87 1.58
N ARG A 30 -1.01 -27.03 1.32
CA ARG A 30 -0.14 -27.69 2.32
C ARG A 30 1.21 -26.98 2.53
N GLY A 31 1.60 -26.07 1.63
CA GLY A 31 2.95 -25.49 1.60
C GLY A 31 3.05 -24.01 1.96
N LYS A 32 1.95 -23.24 1.89
CA LYS A 32 1.95 -21.82 2.23
C LYS A 32 0.76 -21.47 3.13
N ASN A 33 1.03 -20.65 4.14
CA ASN A 33 0.00 -20.11 5.00
C ASN A 33 -0.66 -18.91 4.31
N ILE A 34 -1.99 -18.94 4.21
CA ILE A 34 -2.73 -17.79 3.70
C ILE A 34 -2.90 -16.77 4.82
N HIS A 35 -2.53 -15.53 4.53
CA HIS A 35 -2.80 -14.36 5.36
C HIS A 35 -3.97 -13.58 4.77
N ARG A 36 -4.69 -12.86 5.64
CA ARG A 36 -5.86 -12.07 5.25
C ARG A 36 -5.76 -10.70 5.90
N TYR A 37 -5.65 -9.69 5.06
CA TYR A 37 -5.63 -8.30 5.45
C TYR A 37 -7.00 -7.66 5.20
N VAL A 38 -7.55 -6.94 6.17
CA VAL A 38 -8.80 -6.18 6.00
C VAL A 38 -8.40 -4.77 5.59
N SER A 39 -8.54 -4.42 4.32
CA SER A 39 -8.09 -3.12 3.80
C SER A 39 -9.17 -2.06 3.97
N ALA A 40 -8.80 -0.92 4.53
CA ALA A 40 -9.65 0.25 4.66
C ALA A 40 -9.89 0.89 3.28
N LYS A 41 -8.83 1.05 2.47
CA LYS A 41 -8.85 1.64 1.12
C LYS A 41 -9.73 0.82 0.18
N MET A 42 -9.51 -0.49 0.14
CA MET A 42 -10.24 -1.40 -0.75
C MET A 42 -11.63 -1.76 -0.24
N GLY A 43 -11.91 -1.60 1.06
CA GLY A 43 -13.19 -1.97 1.65
C GLY A 43 -13.48 -3.47 1.62
N LYS A 44 -12.48 -4.29 1.31
CA LYS A 44 -12.57 -5.74 1.21
C LYS A 44 -11.33 -6.38 1.80
N ARG A 45 -11.41 -7.69 2.01
CA ARG A 45 -10.26 -8.48 2.43
C ARG A 45 -9.32 -8.76 1.26
N VAL A 46 -8.05 -8.49 1.44
CA VAL A 46 -6.97 -8.90 0.54
C VAL A 46 -6.37 -10.20 1.09
N THR A 47 -6.28 -11.21 0.24
CA THR A 47 -5.74 -12.54 0.60
C THR A 47 -4.37 -12.69 -0.02
N VAL A 48 -3.37 -13.11 0.77
CA VAL A 48 -1.96 -13.15 0.36
C VAL A 48 -1.28 -14.43 0.88
N GLU A 49 -0.13 -14.80 0.31
CA GLU A 49 0.56 -16.08 0.55
C GLU A 49 1.68 -16.01 1.60
N SER A 50 2.00 -14.82 2.11
CA SER A 50 3.06 -14.64 3.11
C SER A 50 2.78 -13.52 4.10
N PHE A 51 3.55 -13.51 5.20
CA PHE A 51 3.51 -12.42 6.17
C PHE A 51 4.03 -11.11 5.57
N LEU A 52 5.10 -11.15 4.75
CA LEU A 52 5.65 -9.96 4.10
C LEU A 52 4.65 -9.34 3.14
N GLU A 53 3.96 -10.12 2.31
CA GLU A 53 2.87 -9.62 1.47
C GLU A 53 1.75 -9.00 2.34
N CYS A 54 1.42 -9.61 3.47
CA CYS A 54 0.43 -9.06 4.40
C CYS A 54 0.90 -7.74 5.03
N ALA A 55 2.20 -7.59 5.26
CA ALA A 55 2.80 -6.37 5.78
C ALA A 55 2.87 -5.28 4.70
N ALA A 56 3.19 -5.61 3.45
CA ALA A 56 3.15 -4.71 2.30
C ALA A 56 1.76 -4.10 2.10
N CYS A 57 0.69 -4.86 2.37
CA CYS A 57 -0.68 -4.34 2.33
C CYS A 57 -0.88 -3.09 3.21
N TYR A 58 -0.19 -2.97 4.36
CA TYR A 58 -0.30 -1.78 5.20
C TYR A 58 0.25 -0.52 4.51
N HIS A 59 1.34 -0.67 3.76
CA HIS A 59 1.93 0.43 2.99
C HIS A 59 0.98 0.84 1.86
N PHE A 60 0.48 -0.12 1.09
CA PHE A 60 -0.47 0.17 0.02
C PHE A 60 -1.78 0.78 0.52
N ASP A 61 -2.27 0.41 1.71
CA ASP A 61 -3.53 0.92 2.26
C ASP A 61 -3.43 2.40 2.68
N PHE A 62 -2.25 2.87 3.09
CA PHE A 62 -2.05 4.22 3.64
C PHE A 62 -1.10 5.11 2.84
N GLU A 63 -0.61 4.66 1.69
CA GLU A 63 0.03 5.53 0.71
C GLU A 63 -1.04 6.44 0.07
N PRO A 64 -0.90 7.78 0.15
CA PRO A 64 -1.89 8.70 -0.39
C PRO A 64 -2.02 8.64 -1.91
N SER A 65 -0.92 8.42 -2.63
CA SER A 65 -0.93 8.38 -4.10
C SER A 65 -1.58 7.12 -4.68
N ILE A 66 -1.78 6.07 -3.87
CA ILE A 66 -2.42 4.82 -4.31
C ILE A 66 -3.93 4.93 -4.20
N VAL A 67 -4.63 4.68 -5.31
CA VAL A 67 -6.10 4.67 -5.38
C VAL A 67 -6.64 3.29 -5.01
N ARG A 68 -6.03 2.23 -5.54
CA ARG A 68 -6.42 0.85 -5.26
C ARG A 68 -5.28 -0.13 -5.52
N PHE A 69 -5.39 -1.31 -4.91
CA PHE A 69 -4.46 -2.42 -5.11
C PHE A 69 -5.18 -3.77 -5.04
N CYS A 70 -4.60 -4.81 -5.64
CA CYS A 70 -5.05 -6.18 -5.49
C CYS A 70 -3.86 -7.15 -5.51
N SER A 71 -4.04 -8.32 -4.91
CA SER A 71 -3.03 -9.38 -4.92
C SER A 71 -3.20 -10.34 -6.10
N GLN A 72 -2.09 -10.93 -6.56
CA GLN A 72 -2.03 -11.95 -7.60
C GLN A 72 -2.77 -11.59 -8.90
N PRO A 73 -2.47 -10.41 -9.50
CA PRO A 73 -3.39 -9.68 -10.36
C PRO A 73 -3.53 -10.29 -11.76
N ILE A 74 -2.43 -10.33 -12.52
CA ILE A 74 -2.36 -10.79 -13.89
C ILE A 74 -1.30 -11.88 -14.03
N ARG A 75 -1.41 -12.65 -15.11
CA ARG A 75 -0.46 -13.71 -15.44
C ARG A 75 0.16 -13.42 -16.80
N PHE A 76 1.49 -13.48 -16.87
CA PHE A 76 2.20 -13.33 -18.14
C PHE A 76 3.38 -14.29 -18.26
N SER A 77 3.93 -14.37 -19.46
CA SER A 77 5.07 -15.23 -19.78
C SER A 77 6.37 -14.45 -19.79
N TYR A 78 7.45 -15.09 -19.34
CA TYR A 78 8.83 -14.57 -19.47
C TYR A 78 9.73 -15.67 -20.02
N CYS A 79 10.85 -15.28 -20.63
CA CYS A 79 11.83 -16.22 -21.17
C CYS A 79 13.07 -16.27 -20.27
N LEU A 80 13.47 -17.46 -19.82
CA LEU A 80 14.70 -17.66 -19.06
C LEU A 80 15.44 -18.87 -19.63
N ASN A 81 16.72 -18.69 -19.98
CA ASN A 81 17.55 -19.76 -20.55
C ASN A 81 16.92 -20.46 -21.77
N GLY A 82 16.25 -19.68 -22.64
CA GLY A 82 15.58 -20.18 -23.85
C GLY A 82 14.27 -20.94 -23.60
N LYS A 83 13.77 -20.97 -22.36
CA LYS A 83 12.51 -21.61 -22.00
C LYS A 83 11.47 -20.56 -21.61
N SER A 84 10.21 -20.80 -22.02
CA SER A 84 9.08 -19.97 -21.62
C SER A 84 8.57 -20.42 -20.24
N HIS A 85 8.42 -19.46 -19.34
CA HIS A 85 7.90 -19.62 -17.99
C HIS A 85 6.68 -18.73 -17.80
N THR A 86 5.86 -19.04 -16.78
CA THR A 86 4.68 -18.25 -16.41
C THR A 86 4.91 -17.59 -15.06
N TYR A 87 4.48 -16.34 -14.94
CA TYR A 87 4.66 -15.53 -13.76
C TYR A 87 3.37 -14.79 -13.39
N VAL A 88 3.15 -14.60 -12.09
CA VAL A 88 2.08 -13.80 -11.50
C VAL A 88 2.74 -12.97 -10.41
N PRO A 89 2.81 -11.63 -10.56
CA PRO A 89 3.32 -10.74 -9.53
C PRO A 89 2.49 -10.82 -8.25
N ASP A 90 3.06 -10.41 -7.13
CA ASP A 90 2.33 -10.44 -5.86
C ASP A 90 1.23 -9.39 -5.80
N PHE A 91 1.45 -8.18 -6.35
CA PHE A 91 0.48 -7.09 -6.35
C PHE A 91 0.41 -6.31 -7.65
N LEU A 92 -0.76 -5.71 -7.88
CA LEU A 92 -1.00 -4.61 -8.81
C LEU A 92 -1.49 -3.42 -8.00
N VAL A 93 -0.96 -2.24 -8.34
CA VAL A 93 -1.32 -0.95 -7.76
C VAL A 93 -1.74 -0.01 -8.88
N GLN A 94 -2.78 0.79 -8.63
CA GLN A 94 -3.12 1.95 -9.45
C GLN A 94 -2.90 3.23 -8.66
N PHE A 95 -2.15 4.17 -9.23
CA PHE A 95 -1.91 5.49 -8.65
C PHE A 95 -2.96 6.52 -9.09
N ASP A 96 -3.02 7.65 -8.39
CA ASP A 96 -3.91 8.78 -8.69
C ASP A 96 -3.59 9.47 -10.02
N THR A 97 -2.36 9.30 -10.52
CA THR A 97 -1.93 9.65 -11.88
C THR A 97 -2.58 8.79 -12.96
N GLY A 98 -3.21 7.67 -12.57
CA GLY A 98 -3.79 6.67 -13.46
C GLY A 98 -2.82 5.56 -13.88
N GLU A 99 -1.54 5.63 -13.51
CA GLU A 99 -0.57 4.59 -13.85
C GLU A 99 -0.83 3.29 -13.09
N PHE A 100 -0.46 2.18 -13.72
CA PHE A 100 -0.44 0.86 -13.12
C PHE A 100 1.00 0.40 -12.89
N LYS A 101 1.24 -0.20 -11.72
CA LYS A 101 2.54 -0.77 -11.37
C LYS A 101 2.38 -2.14 -10.72
N LEU A 102 3.28 -3.05 -11.06
CA LEU A 102 3.36 -4.39 -10.48
C LEU A 102 4.42 -4.42 -9.38
N TYR A 103 4.17 -5.21 -8.34
CA TYR A 103 5.11 -5.40 -7.24
C TYR A 103 5.33 -6.88 -6.94
N GLU A 104 6.58 -7.24 -6.70
CA GLU A 104 7.00 -8.54 -6.15
C GLU A 104 7.54 -8.32 -4.74
N VAL A 105 7.13 -9.16 -3.78
CA VAL A 105 7.64 -9.10 -2.41
C VAL A 105 8.63 -10.24 -2.16
N LYS A 106 9.80 -9.91 -1.61
CA LYS A 106 10.83 -10.89 -1.24
C LYS A 106 11.42 -10.59 0.12
N SER A 107 11.82 -11.65 0.83
CA SER A 107 12.75 -11.49 1.96
C SER A 107 14.16 -11.14 1.47
N ASP A 108 14.95 -10.48 2.31
CA ASP A 108 16.33 -10.10 1.98
C ASP A 108 17.21 -11.33 1.68
N MET A 109 16.88 -12.46 2.32
CA MET A 109 17.52 -13.75 2.07
C MET A 109 17.19 -14.33 0.69
N GLU A 110 15.97 -14.09 0.18
CA GLU A 110 15.57 -14.58 -1.14
C GLU A 110 16.09 -13.70 -2.25
N SER A 111 16.07 -12.38 -2.07
CA SER A 111 16.57 -11.42 -3.07
C SER A 111 18.09 -11.47 -3.24
N SER A 112 18.84 -11.90 -2.23
CA SER A 112 20.30 -12.03 -2.27
C SER A 112 20.84 -13.30 -2.94
N LYS A 113 19.97 -14.21 -3.41
CA LYS A 113 20.39 -15.43 -4.10
C LYS A 113 20.90 -15.13 -5.51
N ALA A 114 22.05 -15.68 -5.90
CA ALA A 114 22.61 -15.45 -7.24
C ALA A 114 21.67 -15.85 -8.39
N GLU A 115 20.84 -16.87 -8.20
CA GLU A 115 19.84 -17.31 -9.19
C GLU A 115 18.68 -16.31 -9.35
N PHE A 116 18.44 -15.46 -8.36
CA PHE A 116 17.34 -14.49 -8.35
C PHE A 116 17.57 -13.39 -9.38
N GLU A 117 18.78 -12.86 -9.51
CA GLU A 117 19.07 -11.70 -10.38
C GLU A 117 18.69 -11.97 -11.84
N CYS A 118 19.17 -13.08 -12.42
CA CYS A 118 18.87 -13.45 -13.81
C CYS A 118 17.37 -13.70 -14.04
N GLU A 119 16.69 -14.35 -13.09
CA GLU A 119 15.25 -14.59 -13.19
C GLU A 119 14.45 -13.28 -13.04
N TRP A 120 14.89 -12.40 -12.14
CA TRP A 120 14.28 -11.11 -11.87
C TRP A 120 14.37 -10.19 -13.10
N GLU A 121 15.55 -10.06 -13.70
CA GLU A 121 15.74 -9.29 -14.94
C GLU A 121 14.81 -9.75 -16.06
N ALA A 122 14.66 -11.07 -16.23
CA ALA A 122 13.75 -11.62 -17.23
C ALA A 122 12.27 -11.28 -16.95
N LYS A 123 11.85 -11.24 -15.67
CA LYS A 123 10.49 -10.84 -15.28
C LYS A 123 10.26 -9.35 -15.48
N VAL A 124 11.23 -8.51 -15.11
CA VAL A 124 11.18 -7.04 -15.31
C VAL A 124 11.08 -6.73 -16.80
N GLN A 125 11.89 -7.38 -17.63
CA GLN A 125 11.85 -7.20 -19.08
C GLN A 125 10.50 -7.61 -19.68
N ALA A 126 9.95 -8.74 -19.24
CA ALA A 126 8.62 -9.18 -19.69
C ALA A 126 7.49 -8.23 -19.24
N ALA A 127 7.58 -7.65 -18.03
CA ALA A 127 6.64 -6.61 -17.59
C ALA A 127 6.77 -5.34 -18.44
N LEU A 128 8.01 -4.93 -18.76
CA LEU A 128 8.28 -3.78 -19.62
C LEU A 128 7.69 -3.95 -21.02
N GLU A 129 7.75 -5.17 -21.58
CA GLU A 129 7.12 -5.50 -22.87
C GLU A 129 5.59 -5.37 -22.84
N LEU A 130 4.97 -5.50 -21.67
CA LEU A 130 3.55 -5.23 -21.43
C LEU A 130 3.25 -3.75 -21.16
N GLY A 131 4.28 -2.89 -21.13
CA GLY A 131 4.15 -1.47 -20.78
C GLY A 131 4.00 -1.20 -19.30
N LEU A 132 4.48 -2.11 -18.44
CA LEU A 132 4.36 -2.00 -16.99
C LEU A 132 5.72 -1.95 -16.32
N GLU A 133 5.82 -1.16 -15.25
CA GLU A 133 6.91 -1.30 -14.30
C GLU A 133 6.64 -2.50 -13.37
N LEU A 134 7.70 -3.25 -13.08
CA LEU A 134 7.72 -4.29 -12.05
C LEU A 134 8.79 -3.94 -11.03
N GLU A 135 8.38 -3.72 -9.79
CA GLU A 135 9.25 -3.27 -8.71
C GLU A 135 9.40 -4.36 -7.64
N LEU A 136 10.62 -4.52 -7.13
CA LEU A 136 10.90 -5.43 -6.02
C LEU A 136 10.76 -4.65 -4.71
N VAL A 137 9.98 -5.21 -3.78
CA VAL A 137 9.90 -4.70 -2.40
C VAL A 137 10.52 -5.73 -1.47
N THR A 138 11.49 -5.28 -0.67
CA THR A 138 12.26 -6.14 0.22
C THR A 138 11.69 -6.16 1.64
N GLU A 139 12.21 -7.05 2.48
CA GLU A 139 11.79 -7.14 3.88
C GLU A 139 12.20 -5.88 4.66
N GLU A 140 13.39 -5.34 4.36
CA GLU A 140 13.87 -4.08 4.93
C GLU A 140 12.94 -2.90 4.62
N ASP A 141 12.47 -2.79 3.37
CA ASP A 141 11.53 -1.73 2.95
C ASP A 141 10.19 -1.83 3.71
N ILE A 142 9.73 -3.07 3.93
CA ILE A 142 8.38 -3.33 4.48
C ILE A 142 8.37 -3.24 6.01
N LEU A 143 9.42 -3.75 6.67
CA LEU A 143 9.46 -3.98 8.12
C LEU A 143 10.25 -2.93 8.90
N ASP A 144 10.45 -1.72 8.34
CA ASP A 144 10.92 -0.59 9.14
C ASP A 144 10.10 -0.47 10.43
N LYS A 145 10.80 -0.53 11.57
CA LYS A 145 10.17 -0.71 12.87
C LYS A 145 9.24 0.45 13.24
N VAL A 146 9.56 1.66 12.81
CA VAL A 146 8.81 2.86 13.18
C VAL A 146 7.62 3.04 12.26
N ILE A 147 7.86 3.04 10.95
CA ILE A 147 6.84 3.16 9.90
C ILE A 147 5.82 2.03 10.05
N PHE A 148 6.27 0.77 10.12
CA PHE A 148 5.35 -0.37 10.22
C PHE A 148 4.52 -0.34 11.52
N ARG A 149 5.07 0.19 12.63
CA ARG A 149 4.29 0.40 13.85
C ARG A 149 3.23 1.48 13.66
N ASN A 150 3.57 2.59 13.01
CA ASN A 150 2.62 3.67 12.74
C ASN A 150 1.52 3.21 11.78
N LEU A 151 1.85 2.49 10.70
CA LEU A 151 0.85 1.94 9.77
C LEU A 151 -0.11 0.96 10.48
N LYS A 152 0.38 0.15 11.43
CA LYS A 152 -0.49 -0.67 12.29
C LYS A 152 -1.42 0.14 13.19
N LEU A 153 -1.01 1.34 13.62
CA LEU A 153 -1.87 2.25 14.38
C LEU A 153 -2.93 2.89 13.48
N LEU A 154 -2.56 3.31 12.27
CA LEU A 154 -3.52 3.80 11.26
C LEU A 154 -4.57 2.72 10.98
N HIS A 155 -4.13 1.50 10.67
CA HIS A 155 -5.04 0.37 10.43
C HIS A 155 -5.98 0.07 11.60
N ARG A 156 -5.48 0.12 12.83
CA ARG A 156 -6.28 -0.13 14.04
C ARG A 156 -7.44 0.85 14.19
N TYR A 157 -7.23 2.12 13.81
CA TYR A 157 -8.19 3.19 14.02
C TYR A 157 -8.90 3.64 12.74
N ALA A 158 -8.54 3.08 11.59
CA ALA A 158 -9.21 3.33 10.34
C ALA A 158 -10.69 2.98 10.43
N SER A 159 -11.55 3.94 10.11
CA SER A 159 -12.98 3.76 10.04
C SER A 159 -13.54 4.19 8.69
N ARG A 160 -14.62 3.54 8.27
CA ARG A 160 -15.42 3.93 7.09
C ARG A 160 -16.72 4.63 7.48
N ASP A 161 -16.92 4.88 8.78
CA ASP A 161 -18.07 5.62 9.28
C ASP A 161 -17.96 7.10 8.90
N ASN A 162 -19.09 7.80 8.86
CA ASN A 162 -19.11 9.24 8.62
C ASN A 162 -18.31 10.01 9.68
N LEU A 163 -17.67 11.10 9.25
CA LEU A 163 -16.95 12.01 10.14
C LEU A 163 -17.94 12.64 11.14
N ASN A 164 -17.63 12.52 12.43
CA ASN A 164 -18.41 13.17 13.50
C ASN A 164 -17.93 14.60 13.80
N ASP A 165 -18.61 15.28 14.71
CA ASP A 165 -18.33 16.68 15.09
C ASP A 165 -16.88 16.93 15.51
N SER A 166 -16.26 15.96 16.21
CA SER A 166 -14.84 16.07 16.61
C SER A 166 -13.91 16.07 15.40
N HIS A 167 -14.17 15.24 14.40
CA HIS A 167 -13.39 15.24 13.15
C HIS A 167 -13.53 16.58 12.42
N GLN A 168 -14.77 17.06 12.26
CA GLN A 168 -15.06 18.31 11.55
C GLN A 168 -14.43 19.53 12.26
N THR A 169 -14.51 19.56 13.59
CA THR A 169 -13.90 20.61 14.41
C THR A 169 -12.37 20.59 14.26
N LEU A 170 -11.75 19.41 14.29
CA LEU A 170 -10.30 19.26 14.11
C LEU A 170 -9.85 19.75 12.72
N LEU A 171 -10.53 19.34 11.66
CA LEU A 171 -10.23 19.78 10.29
C LEU A 171 -10.39 21.31 10.15
N THR A 172 -11.43 21.88 10.76
CA THR A 172 -11.65 23.35 10.78
C THR A 172 -10.52 24.08 11.50
N ILE A 173 -10.08 23.57 12.65
CA ILE A 173 -8.96 24.14 13.41
C ILE A 173 -7.68 24.14 12.56
N LEU A 174 -7.34 23.03 11.90
CA LEU A 174 -6.16 22.96 11.03
C LEU A 174 -6.29 23.87 9.80
N LYS A 175 -7.50 24.00 9.23
CA LYS A 175 -7.76 24.92 8.12
C LYS A 175 -7.51 26.39 8.50
N MET A 176 -7.87 26.78 9.71
CA MET A 176 -7.73 28.16 10.18
C MET A 176 -6.32 28.48 10.70
N ASN A 177 -5.67 27.52 11.35
CA ASN A 177 -4.46 27.76 12.13
C ASN A 177 -3.21 27.10 11.54
N GLY A 178 -3.35 26.31 10.48
CA GLY A 178 -2.25 25.57 9.86
C GLY A 178 -1.81 24.36 10.67
N THR A 179 -0.58 23.92 10.42
CA THR A 179 0.07 22.76 11.04
C THR A 179 0.12 22.87 12.55
N GLN A 180 -0.28 21.82 13.27
CA GLN A 180 -0.31 21.80 14.73
C GLN A 180 0.03 20.43 15.31
N THR A 181 0.55 20.43 16.54
CA THR A 181 0.82 19.18 17.26
C THR A 181 -0.46 18.49 17.72
N ALA A 182 -0.43 17.16 17.83
CA ALA A 182 -1.52 16.38 18.41
C ALA A 182 -1.92 16.87 19.82
N LYS A 183 -0.95 17.33 20.62
CA LYS A 183 -1.19 17.92 21.94
C LYS A 183 -2.00 19.20 21.87
N SER A 184 -1.64 20.12 20.97
CA SER A 184 -2.37 21.39 20.78
C SER A 184 -3.81 21.13 20.34
N LEU A 185 -4.00 20.26 19.35
CA LEU A 185 -5.32 19.85 18.87
C LEU A 185 -6.13 19.20 20.00
N GLY A 186 -5.52 18.29 20.76
CA GLY A 186 -6.16 17.66 21.92
C GLY A 186 -6.65 18.70 22.94
N HIS A 187 -5.83 19.69 23.28
CA HIS A 187 -6.21 20.76 24.21
C HIS A 187 -7.39 21.60 23.68
N GLN A 188 -7.37 21.98 22.40
CA GLN A 188 -8.44 22.78 21.78
C GLN A 188 -9.77 22.03 21.69
N LEU A 189 -9.74 20.70 21.49
CA LEU A 189 -10.95 19.87 21.48
C LEU A 189 -11.36 19.37 22.88
N GLY A 190 -10.60 19.67 23.94
CA GLY A 190 -10.83 19.12 25.28
C GLY A 190 -10.63 17.59 25.36
N LEU A 191 -9.79 17.04 24.49
CA LEU A 191 -9.51 15.61 24.37
C LEU A 191 -8.15 15.24 24.99
N SER A 192 -8.13 14.13 25.73
CA SER A 192 -6.88 13.56 26.23
C SER A 192 -6.11 12.84 25.13
N GLY A 193 -4.82 12.56 25.38
CA GLY A 193 -3.96 11.81 24.46
C GLY A 193 -4.55 10.46 24.00
N ARG A 194 -5.29 9.78 24.89
CA ARG A 194 -5.97 8.51 24.60
C ARG A 194 -7.13 8.65 23.60
N LYS A 195 -7.65 9.85 23.40
CA LYS A 195 -8.77 10.14 22.49
C LYS A 195 -8.34 10.86 21.21
N ILE A 196 -7.35 11.75 21.30
CA ILE A 196 -6.89 12.52 20.13
C ILE A 196 -6.11 11.67 19.12
N LEU A 197 -5.22 10.78 19.57
CA LEU A 197 -4.42 9.95 18.65
C LEU A 197 -5.28 9.01 17.80
N PRO A 198 -6.29 8.29 18.35
CA PRO A 198 -7.23 7.53 17.52
C PRO A 198 -7.94 8.38 16.46
N LEU A 199 -8.39 9.58 16.82
CA LEU A 199 -9.07 10.51 15.90
C LEU A 199 -8.14 10.94 14.76
N LEU A 200 -6.88 11.27 15.08
CA LEU A 200 -5.86 11.64 14.11
C LEU A 200 -5.49 10.46 13.20
N CYS A 201 -5.33 9.26 13.75
CA CYS A 201 -5.04 8.05 12.98
C CYS A 201 -6.18 7.72 12.00
N ASP A 202 -7.45 7.89 12.40
CA ASP A 202 -8.59 7.70 11.49
C ASP A 202 -8.53 8.70 10.33
N LEU A 203 -8.30 9.99 10.61
CA LEU A 203 -8.18 11.01 9.57
C LEU A 203 -6.96 10.81 8.65
N LEU A 204 -5.82 10.36 9.19
CA LEU A 204 -4.66 9.96 8.40
C LEU A 204 -4.99 8.78 7.48
N SER A 205 -5.70 7.77 7.99
CA SER A 205 -6.09 6.59 7.19
C SER A 205 -7.00 6.92 6.02
N ARG A 206 -7.66 8.09 6.07
CA ARG A 206 -8.55 8.63 5.04
C ARG A 206 -7.85 9.67 4.14
N ASN A 207 -6.54 9.87 4.29
CA ASN A 207 -5.75 10.90 3.59
C ASN A 207 -6.26 12.34 3.81
N LEU A 208 -7.02 12.59 4.87
CA LEU A 208 -7.51 13.93 5.23
C LEU A 208 -6.46 14.74 6.02
N LEU A 209 -5.48 14.05 6.59
CA LEU A 209 -4.35 14.66 7.27
C LEU A 209 -3.03 14.14 6.71
N LYS A 210 -1.96 14.88 6.98
CA LYS A 210 -0.58 14.47 6.75
C LYS A 210 0.26 14.65 8.02
N THR A 211 1.20 13.75 8.23
CA THR A 211 2.26 13.80 9.25
C THR A 211 3.45 12.99 8.75
N SER A 212 4.64 13.19 9.32
CA SER A 212 5.74 12.24 9.13
C SER A 212 5.42 10.91 9.84
N LEU A 213 5.61 9.79 9.14
CA LEU A 213 5.54 8.43 9.70
C LEU A 213 6.92 7.83 10.01
N GLU A 214 8.00 8.55 9.72
CA GLU A 214 9.39 8.14 10.00
C GLU A 214 9.74 8.22 11.49
N THR A 215 8.95 8.98 12.26
CA THR A 215 9.07 9.06 13.72
C THR A 215 7.84 8.47 14.39
N PRO A 216 7.98 7.95 15.62
CA PRO A 216 6.84 7.47 16.41
C PRO A 216 5.69 8.50 16.48
N LEU A 217 4.48 8.11 16.08
CA LEU A 217 3.31 8.97 16.32
C LEU A 217 3.15 9.24 17.81
N SER A 218 3.12 10.51 18.17
CA SER A 218 3.10 10.98 19.55
C SER A 218 2.30 12.27 19.69
N LEU A 219 2.21 12.77 20.92
CA LEU A 219 1.56 14.07 21.17
C LEU A 219 2.33 15.26 20.60
N GLU A 220 3.62 15.10 20.32
CA GLU A 220 4.47 16.13 19.74
C GLU A 220 4.56 16.01 18.21
N SER A 221 3.95 14.98 17.61
CA SER A 221 3.85 14.88 16.15
C SER A 221 2.97 16.00 15.61
N GLU A 222 3.40 16.59 14.50
CA GLU A 222 2.73 17.68 13.80
C GLU A 222 1.83 17.15 12.69
N PHE A 223 0.62 17.72 12.61
CA PHE A 223 -0.41 17.33 11.66
C PHE A 223 -0.84 18.56 10.87
N GLU A 224 -1.02 18.37 9.58
CA GLU A 224 -1.55 19.36 8.65
C GLU A 224 -2.65 18.73 7.78
N LEU A 225 -3.41 19.57 7.06
CA LEU A 225 -4.41 19.08 6.13
C LEU A 225 -3.74 18.32 4.97
N GLY A 226 -4.32 17.18 4.61
CA GLY A 226 -3.94 16.45 3.41
C GLY A 226 -4.29 17.22 2.14
N CYS A 227 -3.64 16.90 1.02
CA CYS A 227 -3.93 17.54 -0.28
C CYS A 227 -5.36 17.29 -0.78
N TYR A 228 -6.04 16.29 -0.21
CA TYR A 228 -7.39 15.85 -0.55
C TYR A 228 -8.45 16.21 0.51
N ALA A 229 -8.10 17.08 1.47
CA ALA A 229 -8.92 17.44 2.63
C ALA A 229 -9.81 18.68 2.42
#